data_AF-A0A2V6KBL1-F1
#
_entry.id   AF-A0A2V6KBL1-F1
#
_cell.length_a   1.000
_cell.length_b   1.000
_cell.length_c   1.000
_cell.angle_alpha   90.00
_cell.angle_beta   90.00
_cell.angle_gamma   90.00
#
_symmetry.space_group_name_H-M   'P 1'
#
loop_
_entity.id
_entity.type
_entity.pdbx_description
1 polymer ?
#
loop_
_entity_poly.entity_id
_entity_poly.type
_entity_poly.pdbx_seq_one_letter_code
_entity_poly.pdbx_strand_id
1 'polypeptide(L)'
;MKRRLTAILAADVVGYSRLVGADEAGTLAARSLGRDSDCKAAARKTVENAERDLVLHPEDSRPAVLGAIALLELGERDRATDWAARAQAIENEDPISLYNLACAYSLLGEPELAFHLLNRAITNGRPFWKDWIEHDSDLNGLRNHPRYAELIEQLKQQSPAT
;
A
#
# COMPACT_ATOMS: atom_id res chain seq x y z
N MET A 1 10.85 14.22 8.22
CA MET A 1 9.78 14.28 7.21
C MET A 1 9.14 12.89 7.14
N LYS A 2 7.97 12.69 7.76
CA LYS A 2 7.30 11.38 7.85
C LYS A 2 6.64 11.10 6.50
N ARG A 3 7.15 10.14 5.71
CA ARG A 3 6.52 9.71 4.45
C ARG A 3 5.42 8.69 4.79
N ARG A 4 4.13 9.01 4.63
CA ARG A 4 3.08 7.97 4.52
C ARG A 4 3.14 7.51 3.08
N LEU A 5 3.73 6.34 2.82
CA LEU A 5 4.05 5.88 1.48
C LEU A 5 2.97 4.96 0.90
N THR A 6 1.81 4.84 1.56
CA THR A 6 0.57 4.64 0.84
C THR A 6 -0.02 5.99 0.47
N ALA A 7 0.52 6.51 -0.64
CA ALA A 7 -0.27 7.29 -1.56
C ALA A 7 -1.67 6.67 -1.64
N ILE A 8 -2.70 7.51 -1.63
CA ILE A 8 -3.90 7.18 -2.39
C ILE A 8 -3.36 6.81 -3.76
N LEU A 9 -3.39 5.52 -4.12
CA LEU A 9 -2.92 5.05 -5.40
C LEU A 9 -3.87 5.68 -6.42
N ALA A 10 -3.46 6.85 -6.90
CA ALA A 10 -4.14 7.73 -7.82
C ALA A 10 -5.58 8.15 -7.43
N ALA A 11 -5.74 9.44 -7.11
CA ALA A 11 -6.99 10.12 -7.47
C ALA A 11 -7.23 10.11 -9.01
N ASP A 12 -6.32 9.50 -9.78
CA ASP A 12 -6.37 9.39 -11.23
C ASP A 12 -5.92 8.00 -11.74
N VAL A 13 -6.51 6.90 -11.24
CA VAL A 13 -6.71 5.71 -12.09
C VAL A 13 -7.85 6.05 -13.08
N VAL A 14 -7.74 7.16 -13.82
CA VAL A 14 -8.67 7.50 -14.92
C VAL A 14 -8.41 6.63 -16.15
N GLY A 15 -7.39 5.78 -16.13
CA GLY A 15 -7.24 4.80 -17.18
C GLY A 15 -6.25 3.71 -16.83
N TYR A 16 -6.75 2.55 -16.44
CA TYR A 16 -5.97 1.31 -16.44
C TYR A 16 -5.44 0.92 -17.85
N SER A 17 -5.58 1.77 -18.89
CA SER A 17 -5.06 1.46 -20.23
C SER A 17 -4.56 2.64 -21.09
N ARG A 18 -4.53 3.93 -20.68
CA ARG A 18 -4.13 4.96 -21.68
C ARG A 18 -3.20 6.12 -21.32
N LEU A 19 -2.92 6.49 -20.08
CA LEU A 19 -2.07 7.67 -19.86
C LEU A 19 -1.20 7.51 -18.60
N VAL A 20 0.01 6.98 -18.80
CA VAL A 20 1.11 7.10 -17.85
C VAL A 20 1.99 8.25 -18.32
N GLY A 21 2.14 9.27 -17.47
CA GLY A 21 3.15 10.33 -17.65
C GLY A 21 2.73 11.64 -16.99
N ALA A 22 3.28 11.93 -15.81
CA ALA A 22 3.06 13.12 -14.97
C ALA A 22 1.69 13.12 -14.28
N ASP A 23 1.55 12.97 -12.96
CA ASP A 23 2.16 13.83 -11.96
C ASP A 23 2.12 13.16 -10.58
N GLU A 24 3.18 12.41 -10.25
CA GLU A 24 3.41 11.88 -8.90
C GLU A 24 3.64 13.00 -7.88
N ALA A 25 4.10 14.18 -8.32
CA ALA A 25 4.50 15.29 -7.46
C ALA A 25 3.30 16.11 -6.94
N GLY A 26 2.24 16.28 -7.74
CA GLY A 26 1.04 17.02 -7.34
C GLY A 26 0.26 16.38 -6.19
N THR A 27 0.16 15.05 -6.19
CA THR A 27 -0.49 14.29 -5.09
C THR A 27 0.35 14.37 -3.80
N LEU A 28 1.69 14.32 -3.92
CA LEU A 28 2.61 14.49 -2.80
C LEU A 28 2.53 15.90 -2.18
N ALA A 29 2.30 16.93 -2.99
CA ALA A 29 2.19 18.32 -2.55
C ALA A 29 0.87 18.64 -1.83
N ALA A 30 -0.26 18.03 -2.21
CA ALA A 30 -1.56 18.31 -1.58
C ALA A 30 -1.60 17.89 -0.10
N ARG A 31 -0.90 16.81 0.27
CA ARG A 31 -0.87 16.29 1.64
C ARG A 31 0.08 17.07 2.57
N SER A 32 1.16 17.62 2.04
CA SER A 32 2.08 18.47 2.84
C SER A 32 1.44 19.81 3.25
N LEU A 33 0.31 20.19 2.63
CA LEU A 33 -0.43 21.42 2.88
C LEU A 33 -1.60 21.28 3.87
N GLY A 34 -1.76 20.15 4.56
CA GLY A 34 -2.76 20.01 5.64
C GLY A 34 -4.23 19.94 5.17
N ARG A 35 -4.47 19.46 3.95
CA ARG A 35 -5.82 19.32 3.38
C ARG A 35 -6.42 17.95 3.67
N ASP A 36 -6.69 17.68 4.94
CA ASP A 36 -7.32 16.43 5.41
C ASP A 36 -8.68 16.16 4.74
N SER A 37 -9.43 17.21 4.38
CA SER A 37 -10.70 17.11 3.64
C SER A 37 -10.52 16.50 2.25
N ASP A 38 -9.45 16.88 1.56
CA ASP A 38 -9.17 16.48 0.19
C ASP A 38 -8.72 15.00 0.17
N CYS A 39 -7.93 14.59 1.18
CA CYS A 39 -7.52 13.20 1.36
C CYS A 39 -8.72 12.28 1.59
N LYS A 40 -9.65 12.66 2.48
CA LYS A 40 -10.87 11.88 2.72
C LYS A 40 -11.81 11.85 1.51
N ALA A 41 -11.89 12.93 0.74
CA ALA A 41 -12.67 12.96 -0.49
C ALA A 41 -12.11 12.00 -1.54
N ALA A 42 -10.79 12.03 -1.76
CA ALA A 42 -10.11 11.12 -2.67
C ALA A 42 -10.23 9.66 -2.19
N ALA A 43 -10.08 9.39 -0.89
CA ALA A 43 -10.26 8.04 -0.34
C ALA A 43 -11.69 7.50 -0.56
N ARG A 44 -12.74 8.31 -0.34
CA ARG A 44 -14.12 7.90 -0.69
C ARG A 44 -14.24 7.54 -2.17
N LYS A 45 -13.63 8.35 -3.05
CA LYS A 45 -13.69 8.08 -4.49
C LYS A 45 -12.96 6.79 -4.87
N THR A 46 -11.83 6.50 -4.23
CA THR A 46 -11.12 5.24 -4.39
C THR A 46 -11.99 4.05 -3.99
N VAL A 47 -12.70 4.12 -2.87
CA VAL A 47 -13.63 3.06 -2.43
C VAL A 47 -14.75 2.86 -3.46
N GLU A 48 -15.41 3.93 -3.91
CA GLU A 48 -16.46 3.83 -4.95
C GLU A 48 -15.97 3.20 -6.26
N ASN A 49 -14.75 3.54 -6.69
CA ASN A 49 -14.16 2.98 -7.90
C ASN A 49 -13.82 1.50 -7.70
N ALA A 50 -13.21 1.16 -6.58
CA ALA A 50 -12.83 -0.19 -6.27
C ALA A 50 -14.05 -1.12 -6.08
N GLU A 51 -15.15 -0.63 -5.50
CA GLU A 51 -16.42 -1.37 -5.42
C GLU A 51 -16.93 -1.74 -6.82
N ARG A 52 -16.90 -0.79 -7.76
CA ARG A 52 -17.31 -1.03 -9.15
C ARG A 52 -16.38 -2.01 -9.85
N ASP A 53 -15.08 -1.84 -9.71
CA ASP A 53 -14.09 -2.69 -10.37
C ASP A 53 -14.14 -4.12 -9.83
N LEU A 54 -14.35 -4.32 -8.52
CA LEU A 54 -14.51 -5.66 -7.92
C LEU A 54 -15.78 -6.40 -8.34
N VAL A 55 -16.79 -5.68 -8.84
CA VAL A 55 -17.99 -6.29 -9.44
C VAL A 55 -17.68 -6.76 -10.86
N LEU A 56 -16.90 -5.97 -11.62
CA LEU A 56 -16.57 -6.26 -13.02
C LEU A 56 -15.43 -7.28 -13.17
N HIS A 57 -14.48 -7.27 -12.24
CA HIS A 57 -13.23 -8.04 -12.24
C HIS A 57 -12.98 -8.62 -10.84
N PRO A 58 -13.80 -9.58 -10.37
CA PRO A 58 -13.68 -10.15 -9.03
C PRO A 58 -12.37 -10.92 -8.80
N GLU A 59 -11.68 -11.31 -9.86
CA GLU A 59 -10.38 -11.98 -9.87
C GLU A 59 -9.18 -11.01 -9.77
N ASP A 60 -9.41 -9.70 -9.83
CA ASP A 60 -8.36 -8.71 -9.63
C ASP A 60 -8.28 -8.30 -8.16
N SER A 61 -7.16 -8.61 -7.50
CA SER A 61 -6.94 -8.25 -6.10
C SER A 61 -6.67 -6.76 -5.91
N ARG A 62 -6.20 -6.04 -6.95
CA ARG A 62 -5.70 -4.67 -6.81
C ARG A 62 -6.78 -3.69 -6.33
N PRO A 63 -8.00 -3.69 -6.88
CA PRO A 63 -9.09 -2.87 -6.32
C PRO A 63 -9.33 -3.13 -4.83
N ALA A 64 -9.31 -4.39 -4.37
CA ALA A 64 -9.51 -4.73 -2.97
C ALA A 64 -8.37 -4.20 -2.08
N VAL A 65 -7.11 -4.31 -2.53
CA VAL A 65 -5.95 -3.71 -1.82
C VAL A 65 -6.11 -2.20 -1.67
N LEU A 66 -6.44 -1.51 -2.77
CA LEU A 66 -6.58 -0.05 -2.77
C LEU A 66 -7.75 0.45 -1.92
N GLY A 67 -8.88 -0.24 -1.98
CA GLY A 67 -10.01 0.09 -1.13
C GLY A 67 -9.72 -0.15 0.34
N ALA A 68 -8.99 -1.21 0.72
CA ALA A 68 -8.59 -1.44 2.11
C ALA A 68 -7.77 -0.26 2.67
N ILE A 69 -6.79 0.24 1.91
CA ILE A 69 -5.99 1.41 2.28
C ILE A 69 -6.85 2.67 2.39
N ALA A 70 -7.73 2.90 1.41
CA ALA A 70 -8.63 4.05 1.44
C ALA A 70 -9.59 4.00 2.63
N LEU A 71 -10.12 2.83 2.97
CA LEU A 71 -10.96 2.61 4.15
C LEU A 71 -10.20 2.90 5.45
N LEU A 72 -8.91 2.55 5.53
CA LEU A 72 -8.07 2.92 6.68
C LEU A 72 -7.89 4.43 6.81
N GLU A 73 -7.71 5.17 5.71
CA GLU A 73 -7.66 6.64 5.72
C GLU A 73 -9.01 7.27 6.13
N LEU A 74 -10.12 6.60 5.83
CA LEU A 74 -11.47 6.99 6.28
C LEU A 74 -11.76 6.60 7.74
N GLY A 75 -10.93 5.75 8.35
CA GLY A 75 -11.13 5.22 9.70
C GLY A 75 -12.08 4.01 9.77
N GLU A 76 -12.48 3.46 8.63
CA GLU A 76 -13.40 2.33 8.50
C GLU A 76 -12.66 0.98 8.62
N ARG A 77 -12.09 0.73 9.81
CA ARG A 77 -11.18 -0.42 10.05
C ARG A 77 -11.82 -1.78 9.75
N ASP A 78 -13.07 -2.01 10.14
CA ASP A 78 -13.72 -3.31 9.95
C ASP A 78 -13.84 -3.66 8.46
N ARG A 79 -14.32 -2.71 7.64
CA ARG A 79 -14.37 -2.88 6.18
C ARG A 79 -12.97 -3.04 5.58
N ALA A 80 -11.99 -2.30 6.08
CA ALA A 80 -10.61 -2.44 5.61
C ALA A 80 -10.06 -3.86 5.84
N THR A 81 -10.37 -4.46 7.00
CA THR A 81 -10.03 -5.85 7.30
C THR A 81 -10.66 -6.82 6.30
N ASP A 82 -11.96 -6.68 6.05
CA ASP A 82 -12.68 -7.53 5.09
C ASP A 82 -12.08 -7.45 3.68
N TRP A 83 -11.71 -6.23 3.26
CA TRP A 83 -11.14 -5.98 1.95
C TRP A 83 -9.70 -6.48 1.83
N ALA A 84 -8.89 -6.33 2.86
CA ALA A 84 -7.55 -6.91 2.92
C ALA A 84 -7.62 -8.45 2.87
N ALA A 85 -8.55 -9.06 3.59
CA ALA A 85 -8.78 -10.51 3.54
C ALA A 85 -9.24 -10.97 2.16
N ARG A 86 -10.14 -10.21 1.51
CA ARG A 86 -10.56 -10.49 0.12
C ARG A 86 -9.38 -10.41 -0.85
N ALA A 87 -8.56 -9.36 -0.77
CA ALA A 87 -7.37 -9.22 -1.61
C ALA A 87 -6.39 -10.38 -1.41
N GLN A 88 -6.19 -10.81 -0.15
CA GLN A 88 -5.33 -11.94 0.19
C GLN A 88 -5.83 -13.27 -0.41
N ALA A 89 -7.15 -13.46 -0.47
CA ALA A 89 -7.76 -14.66 -1.05
C ALA A 89 -7.67 -14.73 -2.58
N ILE A 90 -7.55 -13.57 -3.25
CA ILE A 90 -7.36 -13.45 -4.70
C ILE A 90 -5.85 -13.52 -5.02
N GLU A 91 -5.22 -14.63 -4.66
CA GLU A 91 -3.76 -14.84 -4.70
C GLU A 91 -3.06 -14.08 -5.85
N ASN A 92 -2.17 -13.16 -5.49
CA ASN A 92 -1.44 -12.30 -6.42
C ASN A 92 0.05 -12.29 -6.05
N GLU A 93 0.91 -12.27 -7.06
CA GLU A 93 2.36 -12.25 -6.92
C GLU A 93 2.99 -10.92 -7.34
N ASP A 94 2.19 -9.95 -7.82
CA ASP A 94 2.64 -8.60 -8.13
C ASP A 94 3.27 -7.94 -6.88
N PRO A 95 4.58 -7.62 -6.91
CA PRO A 95 5.30 -7.15 -5.73
C PRO A 95 4.73 -5.87 -5.12
N ILE A 96 4.20 -4.96 -5.95
CA ILE A 96 3.61 -3.69 -5.49
C ILE A 96 2.31 -3.94 -4.75
N SER A 97 1.45 -4.81 -5.27
CA SER A 97 0.21 -5.22 -4.62
C SER A 97 0.47 -5.94 -3.30
N LEU A 98 1.47 -6.83 -3.27
CA LEU A 98 1.92 -7.50 -2.04
C LEU A 98 2.41 -6.50 -1.00
N TYR A 99 3.24 -5.52 -1.40
CA TYR A 99 3.72 -4.46 -0.51
C TYR A 99 2.57 -3.61 0.04
N ASN A 100 1.65 -3.17 -0.82
CA ASN A 100 0.50 -2.35 -0.41
C ASN A 100 -0.43 -3.11 0.55
N LEU A 101 -0.65 -4.41 0.31
CA LEU A 101 -1.42 -5.25 1.23
C LEU A 101 -0.68 -5.42 2.58
N ALA A 102 0.65 -5.51 2.57
CA ALA A 102 1.44 -5.52 3.80
C ALA A 102 1.31 -4.21 4.59
N CYS A 103 1.29 -3.05 3.91
CA CYS A 103 1.01 -1.76 4.55
C CYS A 103 -0.39 -1.75 5.20
N ALA A 104 -1.41 -2.27 4.51
CA ALA A 104 -2.75 -2.38 5.08
C ALA A 104 -2.76 -3.24 6.36
N TYR A 105 -2.13 -4.42 6.35
CA TYR A 105 -2.03 -5.27 7.55
C TYR A 105 -1.21 -4.65 8.69
N SER A 106 -0.13 -3.92 8.37
CA SER A 106 0.61 -3.15 9.37
C SER A 106 -0.28 -2.10 10.07
N LEU A 107 -1.06 -1.34 9.29
CA LEU A 107 -2.01 -0.35 9.82
C LEU A 107 -3.17 -1.00 10.59
N LEU A 108 -3.56 -2.21 10.21
CA LEU A 108 -4.57 -3.02 10.91
C LEU A 108 -4.05 -3.60 12.24
N GLY A 109 -2.73 -3.62 12.45
CA GLY A 109 -2.12 -4.19 13.65
C GLY A 109 -1.84 -5.69 13.54
N GLU A 110 -1.68 -6.20 12.32
CA GLU A 110 -1.45 -7.60 11.99
C GLU A 110 0.00 -7.82 11.49
N PRO A 111 1.00 -7.78 12.38
CA PRO A 111 2.41 -7.79 11.98
C PRO A 111 2.84 -9.07 11.28
N GLU A 112 2.29 -10.22 11.67
CA GLU A 112 2.65 -11.52 11.09
C GLU A 112 2.28 -11.60 9.61
N LEU A 113 1.06 -11.15 9.26
CA LEU A 113 0.60 -11.06 7.87
C LEU A 113 1.39 -10.03 7.08
N ALA A 114 1.67 -8.87 7.68
CA ALA A 114 2.47 -7.83 7.04
C ALA A 114 3.87 -8.34 6.70
N PHE A 115 4.58 -8.99 7.63
CA PHE A 115 5.90 -9.56 7.34
C PHE A 115 5.86 -10.69 6.32
N HIS A 116 4.84 -11.55 6.35
CA HIS A 116 4.68 -12.59 5.33
C HIS A 116 4.64 -11.98 3.92
N LEU A 117 3.83 -10.93 3.74
CA LEU A 117 3.67 -10.25 2.46
C LEU A 117 4.90 -9.42 2.04
N LEU A 118 5.55 -8.72 2.98
CA LEU A 118 6.80 -7.99 2.71
C LEU A 118 7.88 -8.94 2.17
N ASN A 119 8.06 -10.11 2.79
CA ASN A 119 9.04 -11.09 2.33
C ASN A 119 8.75 -11.60 0.91
N ARG A 120 7.46 -11.84 0.59
CA ARG A 120 7.04 -12.22 -0.76
C ARG A 120 7.29 -11.09 -1.77
N ALA A 121 6.93 -9.85 -1.44
CA ALA A 121 7.17 -8.69 -2.28
C ALA A 121 8.67 -8.50 -2.60
N ILE A 122 9.53 -8.67 -1.59
CA ILE A 122 10.99 -8.56 -1.74
C ILE A 122 11.53 -9.67 -2.65
N THR A 123 11.07 -10.91 -2.47
CA THR A 123 11.52 -12.06 -3.26
C THR A 123 11.15 -11.94 -4.74
N ASN A 124 9.98 -11.36 -5.04
CA ASN A 124 9.45 -11.24 -6.40
C ASN A 124 9.83 -9.92 -7.10
N GLY A 125 10.59 -9.01 -6.47
CA GLY A 125 10.68 -7.61 -6.86
C GLY A 125 12.06 -7.05 -7.25
N ARG A 126 12.05 -5.76 -7.61
CA ARG A 126 13.20 -4.94 -8.07
C ARG A 126 14.12 -4.52 -6.91
N PRO A 127 15.33 -3.99 -7.18
CA PRO A 127 16.11 -3.28 -6.16
C PRO A 127 15.31 -2.10 -5.56
N PHE A 128 15.73 -1.59 -4.39
CA PHE A 128 15.21 -0.41 -3.67
C PHE A 128 14.06 -0.60 -2.66
N TRP A 129 13.64 -1.83 -2.32
CA TRP A 129 12.65 -2.06 -1.24
C TRP A 129 13.08 -1.50 0.11
N LYS A 130 14.38 -1.49 0.40
CA LYS A 130 14.94 -0.94 1.64
C LYS A 130 14.49 0.50 1.87
N ASP A 131 14.63 1.35 0.85
CA ASP A 131 14.31 2.78 0.99
C ASP A 131 12.82 3.01 1.21
N TRP A 132 11.97 2.18 0.61
CA TRP A 132 10.52 2.23 0.83
C TRP A 132 10.20 1.82 2.27
N ILE A 133 10.65 0.63 2.68
CA ILE A 133 10.35 0.04 3.98
C ILE A 133 10.83 0.92 5.14
N GLU A 134 12.02 1.52 5.02
CA GLU A 134 12.60 2.38 6.07
C GLU A 134 11.85 3.69 6.27
N HIS A 135 11.24 4.23 5.22
CA HIS A 135 10.67 5.57 5.23
C HIS A 135 9.15 5.60 5.25
N ASP A 136 8.50 4.50 4.84
CA ASP A 136 7.06 4.38 4.90
C ASP A 136 6.57 4.35 6.34
N SER A 137 5.65 5.25 6.65
CA SER A 137 5.04 5.38 7.97
C SER A 137 3.82 4.50 8.15
N ASP A 138 3.30 3.89 7.10
CA ASP A 138 2.27 2.85 7.22
C ASP A 138 2.86 1.58 7.82
N LEU A 139 4.18 1.39 7.69
CA LEU A 139 4.96 0.35 8.35
C LEU A 139 5.46 0.74 9.75
N ASN A 140 5.06 1.89 10.31
CA ASN A 140 5.48 2.31 11.65
C ASN A 140 5.12 1.28 12.73
N GLY A 141 3.99 0.58 12.59
CA GLY A 141 3.57 -0.48 13.49
C GLY A 141 4.57 -1.65 13.58
N LEU A 142 5.39 -1.84 12.55
CA LEU A 142 6.37 -2.94 12.47
C LEU A 142 7.74 -2.57 13.03
N ARG A 143 8.09 -1.28 13.12
CA ARG A 143 9.48 -0.83 13.38
C ARG A 143 10.08 -1.33 14.69
N ASN A 144 9.25 -1.60 15.70
CA ASN A 144 9.67 -2.10 17.01
C ASN A 144 9.67 -3.64 17.08
N HIS A 145 9.26 -4.33 16.02
CA HIS A 145 9.21 -5.78 15.97
C HIS A 145 10.60 -6.37 15.66
N PRO A 146 11.06 -7.44 16.33
CA PRO A 146 12.38 -8.03 16.07
C PRO A 146 12.62 -8.38 14.59
N ARG A 147 11.60 -8.94 13.92
CA ARG A 147 11.65 -9.28 12.49
C ARG A 147 11.87 -8.08 11.56
N TYR A 148 11.55 -6.87 11.99
CA TYR A 148 11.83 -5.67 11.19
C TYR A 148 13.34 -5.42 11.09
N ALA A 149 14.06 -5.54 12.20
CA ALA A 149 15.52 -5.37 12.20
C ALA A 149 16.19 -6.43 11.31
N GLU A 150 15.74 -7.69 11.39
CA GLU A 150 16.20 -8.78 10.53
C GLU A 150 15.94 -8.50 9.04
N LEU A 151 14.73 -8.03 8.70
CA LEU A 151 14.36 -7.68 7.32
C LEU A 151 15.26 -6.58 6.75
N ILE A 152 15.55 -5.53 7.53
CA ILE A 152 16.42 -4.44 7.10
C ILE A 152 17.85 -4.92 6.87
N GLU A 153 18.39 -5.77 7.76
CA GLU A 153 19.72 -6.34 7.58
C GLU A 153 19.80 -7.23 6.32
N GLN A 154 18.78 -8.05 6.05
CA GLN A 154 18.69 -8.82 4.82
C GLN A 154 18.72 -7.92 3.56
N LEU A 155 17.95 -6.83 3.57
CA LEU A 155 17.89 -5.89 2.45
C LEU A 155 19.20 -5.12 2.23
N LYS A 156 19.95 -4.80 3.30
CA LYS A 156 21.29 -4.22 3.20
C LYS A 156 22.27 -5.16 2.50
N GLN A 157 22.19 -6.46 2.81
CA GLN A 157 23.07 -7.48 2.19
C GLN A 157 22.76 -7.69 0.70
N GLN A 158 21.51 -7.50 0.27
CA GLN A 158 21.08 -7.61 -1.13
C GLN A 158 21.49 -6.42 -1.99
N SER A 159 21.84 -5.28 -1.39
CA SER A 159 22.29 -4.07 -2.09
C SER A 159 23.79 -3.88 -1.85
N PRO A 160 24.70 -4.53 -2.62
CA PRO A 160 26.13 -4.31 -2.43
C PRO A 160 26.43 -2.83 -2.65
N ALA A 161 27.10 -2.23 -1.67
CA ALA A 161 27.54 -0.84 -1.70
C ALA A 161 28.28 -0.59 -3.02
N THR A 162 27.74 0.33 -3.83
CA THR A 162 28.45 0.88 -5.00
C THR A 162 29.31 2.05 -4.54
#